data_AF-M0ZP98-F1
#
_entry.id   AF-M0ZP98-F1
#
_cell.length_a   1.000
_cell.length_b   1.000
_cell.length_c   1.000
_cell.angle_alpha   90.00
_cell.angle_beta   90.00
_cell.angle_gamma   90.00
#
_symmetry.space_group_name_H-M   'P 1'
#
loop_
_entity.id
_entity.type
_entity.pdbx_description
1 polymer ?
#
loop_
_entity_poly.entity_id
_entity_poly.type
_entity_poly.pdbx_seq_one_letter_code
_entity_poly.pdbx_strand_id
1 'polypeptide(L)'
;MDALSSTSLSTLSQHPKSLLSFNNNNYYYYSPNTSSSFTLKVFSIGGEEPIPSPPKRQPISSRKPSFPSNIFNTFDDFVNTYIDPPRKSCVDPKYVLSNNFAPVDELPPTECKVVEGSLPSCLDGAYIRNGPNPQNLPRGPYHLFDGDGMLHSIKISQGKDTFCSRFVKTYKYNIENETGFQIIPNVFSDFNGLLPSVTRGAITLARLIAGQFNPANGIGLANTSLALFGGKLFALGESDLPYAVKIALDGDIITLSRHNFNGKLVKSMTAHPKIDPETNEAFAYRYGPFPPFLTYFRVDPNGIKTADVPIFSIKRPTLFHDIANHKKIRDIFRHTNRNEPD
;
A
#
# COMPACT_ATOMS: atom_id res chain seq x y z
N MET A 1 -28.35 -6.24 4.37
CA MET A 1 -28.60 -5.73 3.00
C MET A 1 -27.26 -5.53 2.31
N ASP A 2 -26.71 -6.69 1.95
CA ASP A 2 -25.79 -7.08 0.88
C ASP A 2 -24.97 -6.00 0.14
N ALA A 3 -23.69 -5.94 0.49
CA ALA A 3 -22.60 -5.52 -0.39
C ALA A 3 -21.28 -6.16 0.08
N LEU A 4 -21.25 -7.49 0.26
CA LEU A 4 -20.02 -8.26 0.46
C LEU A 4 -20.10 -9.53 -0.39
N SER A 5 -19.97 -9.35 -1.70
CA SER A 5 -19.57 -10.41 -2.62
C SER A 5 -18.10 -10.19 -2.92
N SER A 6 -17.22 -10.85 -2.16
CA SER A 6 -15.83 -11.02 -2.52
C SER A 6 -15.74 -12.01 -3.68
N THR A 7 -15.90 -11.53 -4.91
CA THR A 7 -15.45 -12.27 -6.08
C THR A 7 -13.95 -12.06 -6.22
N SER A 8 -13.17 -12.95 -5.60
CA SER A 8 -11.79 -13.20 -6.02
C SER A 8 -11.84 -13.88 -7.39
N LEU A 9 -12.06 -13.11 -8.45
CA LEU A 9 -11.76 -13.55 -9.80
C LEU A 9 -10.25 -13.36 -9.97
N SER A 10 -9.50 -14.43 -9.73
CA SER A 10 -8.18 -14.60 -10.32
C SER A 10 -8.35 -14.62 -11.84
N THR A 11 -8.29 -13.47 -12.48
CA THR A 11 -8.02 -13.39 -13.92
C THR A 11 -6.58 -13.82 -14.13
N LEU A 12 -6.38 -15.13 -14.31
CA LEU A 12 -5.28 -15.62 -15.12
C LEU A 12 -5.44 -14.98 -16.51
N SER A 13 -4.72 -13.88 -16.72
CA SER A 13 -4.48 -13.38 -18.06
C SER A 13 -3.76 -14.50 -18.81
N GLN A 14 -4.43 -15.05 -19.82
CA GLN A 14 -3.75 -15.82 -20.85
C GLN A 14 -2.75 -14.87 -21.51
N HIS A 15 -1.49 -14.98 -21.11
CA HIS A 15 -0.37 -14.31 -21.74
C HIS A 15 -0.30 -14.70 -23.22
N PRO A 16 -0.27 -13.75 -24.17
CA PRO A 16 0.40 -13.96 -25.43
C PRO A 16 1.86 -13.49 -25.28
N LYS A 17 2.76 -14.47 -25.32
CA LYS A 17 4.15 -14.39 -25.80
C LYS A 17 5.04 -13.31 -25.16
N SER A 18 5.81 -13.72 -24.15
CA SER A 18 7.03 -13.05 -23.71
C SER A 18 8.10 -13.13 -24.81
N LEU A 19 8.66 -11.99 -25.18
CA LEU A 19 9.92 -11.89 -25.92
C LEU A 19 11.08 -12.26 -24.98
N LEU A 20 11.61 -13.47 -25.15
CA LEU A 20 12.97 -13.81 -24.75
C LEU A 20 13.68 -14.31 -25.99
N SER A 21 14.58 -13.48 -26.52
CA SER A 21 15.55 -13.89 -27.53
C SER A 21 16.74 -14.51 -26.82
N PHE A 22 16.97 -15.81 -27.02
CA PHE A 22 18.30 -16.41 -27.16
C PHE A 22 18.18 -17.73 -27.94
N ASN A 23 19.00 -17.86 -28.98
CA ASN A 23 19.12 -18.98 -29.91
C ASN A 23 19.20 -20.35 -29.22
N ASN A 24 18.27 -21.25 -29.51
CA ASN A 24 18.52 -22.50 -30.25
C ASN A 24 17.23 -23.34 -30.35
N ASN A 25 17.00 -23.87 -31.54
CA ASN A 25 15.83 -24.65 -31.96
C ASN A 25 15.53 -25.84 -31.04
N ASN A 26 14.32 -25.89 -30.48
CA ASN A 26 13.38 -27.04 -30.54
C ASN A 26 12.10 -26.74 -29.72
N TYR A 27 10.94 -26.87 -30.34
CA TYR A 27 9.62 -26.72 -29.70
C TYR A 27 9.13 -28.07 -29.20
N TYR A 28 8.77 -28.17 -27.91
CA TYR A 28 7.97 -29.28 -27.39
C TYR A 28 6.62 -28.74 -26.92
N TYR A 29 5.53 -29.25 -27.51
CA TYR A 29 4.17 -29.02 -27.05
C TYR A 29 3.87 -29.94 -25.87
N TYR A 30 3.42 -29.38 -24.74
CA TYR A 30 2.82 -30.14 -23.65
C TYR A 30 1.31 -29.86 -23.63
N SER A 31 0.51 -30.88 -23.92
CA SER A 31 -0.95 -30.87 -23.80
C SER A 31 -1.32 -31.50 -22.46
N PRO A 32 -1.96 -30.79 -21.52
CA PRO A 32 -2.44 -31.42 -20.29
C PRO A 32 -3.83 -32.04 -20.54
N ASN A 33 -3.84 -33.29 -20.99
CA ASN A 33 -4.95 -34.19 -20.74
C ASN A 33 -4.70 -34.88 -19.39
N THR A 34 -5.44 -34.51 -18.35
CA THR A 34 -5.88 -35.42 -17.27
C THR A 34 -6.77 -34.68 -16.29
N SER A 35 -8.06 -35.04 -16.30
CA SER A 35 -9.01 -34.73 -15.23
C SER A 35 -8.52 -35.36 -13.92
N SER A 36 -8.08 -34.54 -12.97
CA SER A 36 -7.91 -34.93 -11.58
C SER A 36 -8.56 -33.87 -10.70
N SER A 37 -9.66 -34.25 -10.06
CA SER A 37 -10.42 -33.39 -9.14
C SER A 37 -9.62 -33.22 -7.84
N PHE A 38 -9.13 -32.01 -7.58
CA PHE A 38 -8.55 -31.67 -6.28
C PHE A 38 -9.69 -31.45 -5.27
N THR A 39 -9.75 -32.29 -4.23
CA THR A 39 -10.67 -32.11 -3.11
C THR A 39 -10.04 -31.19 -2.08
N LEU A 40 -10.60 -29.99 -1.92
CA LEU A 40 -10.23 -29.04 -0.87
C LEU A 40 -10.68 -29.61 0.49
N LYS A 41 -9.73 -30.13 1.28
CA LYS A 41 -9.98 -30.43 2.70
C LYS A 41 -9.92 -29.12 3.48
N VAL A 42 -11.10 -28.58 3.80
CA VAL A 42 -11.24 -27.49 4.78
C VAL A 42 -11.06 -28.10 6.16
N PHE A 43 -9.96 -27.78 6.84
CA PHE A 43 -9.79 -28.09 8.26
C PHE A 43 -10.63 -27.10 9.06
N SER A 44 -11.68 -27.61 9.72
CA SER A 44 -12.41 -26.86 10.74
C SER A 44 -11.53 -26.78 11.99
N ILE A 45 -11.05 -25.59 12.31
CA ILE A 45 -10.42 -25.32 13.61
C ILE A 45 -11.58 -25.16 14.60
N GLY A 46 -11.84 -26.21 15.37
CA GLY A 46 -12.84 -26.19 16.44
C GLY A 46 -12.30 -25.46 17.68
N GLY A 47 -13.18 -24.70 18.33
CA GLY A 47 -12.98 -24.12 19.66
C GLY A 47 -12.92 -22.59 19.65
N GLU A 48 -13.93 -21.92 20.22
CA GLU A 48 -13.82 -20.53 20.68
C GLU A 48 -12.82 -20.49 21.84
N GLU A 49 -11.54 -20.39 21.53
CA GLU A 49 -10.55 -19.96 22.52
C GLU A 49 -10.72 -18.45 22.80
N PRO A 50 -10.54 -18.01 24.05
CA PRO A 50 -10.62 -16.60 24.39
C PRO A 50 -9.61 -15.80 23.57
N ILE A 51 -10.09 -14.74 22.92
CA ILE A 51 -9.32 -13.83 22.06
C ILE A 51 -8.02 -13.47 22.80
N PRO A 52 -6.84 -13.92 22.33
CA PRO A 52 -5.59 -13.60 22.98
C PRO A 52 -5.40 -12.08 22.94
N SER A 53 -5.08 -11.51 24.10
CA SER A 53 -4.76 -10.09 24.21
C SER A 53 -3.61 -9.75 23.26
N PRO A 54 -3.67 -8.63 22.52
CA PRO A 54 -2.63 -8.26 21.57
C PRO A 54 -1.26 -8.24 22.27
N PRO A 55 -0.20 -8.74 21.61
CA PRO A 55 1.13 -8.79 22.20
C PRO A 55 1.57 -7.39 22.63
N LYS A 56 2.08 -7.28 23.87
CA LYS A 56 2.65 -6.02 24.38
C LYS A 56 3.95 -5.74 23.64
N ARG A 57 3.93 -4.81 22.68
CA ARG A 57 5.11 -4.35 21.94
C ARG A 57 6.04 -3.57 22.88
N GLN A 58 7.33 -3.90 22.87
CA GLN A 58 8.34 -3.10 23.56
C GLN A 58 8.73 -1.91 22.67
N PRO A 59 8.76 -0.67 23.20
CA PRO A 59 9.17 0.49 22.41
C PRO A 59 10.64 0.40 22.03
N ILE A 60 10.93 0.46 20.73
CA ILE A 60 12.28 0.61 20.20
C ILE A 60 12.71 2.05 20.48
N SER A 61 13.55 2.25 21.50
CA SER A 61 14.23 3.51 21.83
C SER A 61 13.35 4.77 21.75
N SER A 62 12.44 4.95 22.71
CA SER A 62 11.61 6.17 22.80
C SER A 62 12.44 7.38 23.27
N ARG A 63 12.63 8.38 22.41
CA ARG A 63 13.01 9.73 22.86
C ARG A 63 11.88 10.23 23.76
N LYS A 64 12.20 10.75 24.96
CA LYS A 64 11.15 11.28 25.86
C LYS A 64 10.31 12.34 25.12
N PRO A 65 8.97 12.27 25.17
CA PRO A 65 8.13 13.22 24.44
C PRO A 65 8.40 14.64 24.91
N SER A 66 8.38 15.59 23.97
CA SER A 66 8.48 17.01 24.29
C SER A 66 7.28 17.46 25.14
N PHE A 67 7.41 18.58 25.88
CA PHE A 67 6.31 19.12 26.66
C PHE A 67 5.04 19.39 25.82
N PRO A 68 5.12 20.03 24.62
CA PRO A 68 3.97 20.13 23.71
C PRO A 68 3.39 18.77 23.30
N SER A 69 4.24 17.77 23.06
CA SER A 69 3.78 16.40 22.73
C SER A 69 2.94 15.80 23.85
N ASN A 70 3.36 15.95 25.11
CA ASN A 70 2.60 15.46 26.26
C ASN A 70 1.22 16.12 26.37
N ILE A 71 1.14 17.43 26.15
CA ILE A 71 -0.13 18.17 26.16
C ILE A 71 -1.06 17.63 25.07
N PHE A 72 -0.60 17.58 23.82
CA PHE A 72 -1.45 17.13 22.71
C PHE A 72 -1.85 15.66 22.85
N ASN A 73 -0.94 14.79 23.32
CA ASN A 73 -1.26 13.39 23.60
C ASN A 73 -2.36 13.26 24.66
N THR A 74 -2.32 14.09 25.71
CA THR A 74 -3.36 14.12 26.76
C THR A 74 -4.72 14.53 26.17
N PHE A 75 -4.74 15.53 25.27
CA PHE A 75 -5.97 15.92 24.57
C PHE A 75 -6.50 14.82 23.65
N ASP A 76 -5.63 14.15 22.90
CA ASP A 76 -6.03 13.02 22.07
C ASP A 76 -6.62 11.88 22.93
N ASP A 77 -6.06 11.62 24.12
CA ASP A 77 -6.61 10.62 25.06
C ASP A 77 -7.99 11.02 25.59
N PHE A 78 -8.19 12.31 25.85
CA PHE A 78 -9.49 12.85 26.22
C PHE A 78 -10.52 12.64 25.11
N VAL A 79 -10.18 12.94 23.85
CA VAL A 79 -11.06 12.71 22.69
C VAL A 79 -11.41 11.22 22.57
N ASN A 80 -10.38 10.35 22.61
CA ASN A 80 -10.52 8.89 22.50
C ASN A 80 -11.45 8.28 23.54
N THR A 81 -11.46 8.85 24.75
CA THR A 81 -12.13 8.28 25.94
C THR A 81 -13.51 8.86 26.14
N TYR A 82 -13.71 10.16 25.86
CA TYR A 82 -14.94 10.87 26.24
C TYR A 82 -15.75 11.39 25.06
N ILE A 83 -15.15 11.55 23.87
CA ILE A 83 -15.82 12.11 22.69
C ILE A 83 -16.19 11.02 21.68
N ASP A 84 -15.30 10.06 21.46
CA ASP A 84 -15.49 9.01 20.45
C ASP A 84 -16.48 7.88 20.80
N PRO A 85 -16.70 7.49 22.08
CA PRO A 85 -17.62 6.39 22.38
C PRO A 85 -19.10 6.72 22.07
N PRO A 86 -19.89 5.73 21.61
CA PRO A 86 -19.52 4.33 21.38
C PRO A 86 -18.87 4.10 20.01
N ARG A 87 -17.80 3.29 19.98
CA ARG A 87 -17.10 2.93 18.74
C ARG A 87 -17.88 1.87 17.97
N LYS A 88 -17.98 2.03 16.65
CA LYS A 88 -18.49 0.98 15.76
C LYS A 88 -17.45 -0.12 15.63
N SER A 89 -17.89 -1.37 15.43
CA SER A 89 -16.98 -2.52 15.28
C SER A 89 -15.96 -2.36 14.15
N CYS A 90 -16.32 -1.68 13.05
CA CYS A 90 -15.45 -1.41 11.92
C CYS A 90 -14.28 -0.44 12.21
N VAL A 91 -14.30 0.21 13.37
CA VAL A 91 -13.23 1.14 13.81
C VAL A 91 -12.79 0.88 15.25
N ASP A 92 -13.23 -0.22 15.87
CA ASP A 92 -12.77 -0.60 17.19
C ASP A 92 -11.56 -1.55 17.04
N PRO A 93 -10.35 -1.15 17.50
CA PRO A 93 -9.14 -1.95 17.37
C PRO A 93 -9.28 -3.37 17.91
N LYS A 94 -10.12 -3.59 18.93
CA LYS A 94 -10.35 -4.92 19.50
C LYS A 94 -10.86 -5.92 18.45
N TYR A 95 -11.66 -5.46 17.51
CA TYR A 95 -12.19 -6.30 16.43
C TYR A 95 -11.35 -6.19 15.17
N VAL A 96 -10.97 -4.97 14.78
CA VAL A 96 -10.24 -4.69 13.53
C VAL A 96 -8.84 -5.31 13.52
N LEU A 97 -8.17 -5.37 14.67
CA LEU A 97 -6.82 -5.93 14.81
C LEU A 97 -6.82 -7.31 15.51
N SER A 98 -7.93 -8.05 15.40
CA SER A 98 -8.02 -9.40 15.97
C SER A 98 -7.46 -10.46 15.01
N ASN A 99 -7.03 -11.60 15.56
CA ASN A 99 -6.60 -12.78 14.80
C ASN A 99 -5.51 -12.44 13.76
N ASN A 100 -5.70 -12.87 12.51
CA ASN A 100 -4.76 -12.67 11.41
C ASN A 100 -4.61 -11.19 10.96
N PHE A 101 -5.41 -10.27 11.52
CA PHE A 101 -5.28 -8.83 11.28
C PHE A 101 -4.48 -8.11 12.40
N ALA A 102 -4.04 -8.85 13.41
CA ALA A 102 -3.15 -8.31 14.43
C ALA A 102 -1.82 -7.86 13.79
N PRO A 103 -1.24 -6.75 14.26
CA PRO A 103 0.02 -6.27 13.72
C PRO A 103 1.17 -7.22 13.99
N VAL A 104 2.14 -7.25 13.07
CA VAL A 104 3.37 -8.04 13.18
C VAL A 104 4.62 -7.16 13.19
N ASP A 105 5.71 -7.70 13.71
CA ASP A 105 7.04 -7.09 13.70
C ASP A 105 7.79 -7.34 12.38
N GLU A 106 8.78 -6.49 12.09
CA GLU A 106 9.71 -6.72 10.98
C GLU A 106 10.52 -8.00 11.23
N LEU A 107 10.68 -8.81 10.20
CA LEU A 107 11.53 -9.99 10.21
C LEU A 107 12.67 -9.76 9.20
N PRO A 108 13.95 -9.75 9.62
CA PRO A 108 15.07 -9.69 8.69
C PRO A 108 15.07 -10.85 7.69
N PRO A 109 15.86 -10.75 6.61
CA PRO A 109 16.05 -11.85 5.68
C PRO A 109 16.30 -13.16 6.44
N THR A 110 15.34 -14.07 6.31
CA THR A 110 15.30 -15.33 7.04
C THR A 110 15.12 -16.44 6.02
N GLU A 111 16.03 -17.41 6.03
CA GLU A 111 15.90 -18.60 5.19
C GLU A 111 14.66 -19.40 5.60
N CYS A 112 13.88 -19.79 4.61
CA CYS A 112 12.69 -20.60 4.82
C CYS A 112 13.02 -22.08 4.66
N LYS A 113 12.32 -22.93 5.44
CA LYS A 113 12.40 -24.38 5.28
C LYS A 113 11.21 -24.85 4.45
N VAL A 114 11.49 -25.46 3.31
CA VAL A 114 10.46 -26.17 2.53
C VAL A 114 9.97 -27.36 3.35
N VAL A 115 8.71 -27.33 3.77
CA VAL A 115 8.08 -28.37 4.60
C VAL A 115 7.57 -29.54 3.76
N GLU A 116 7.06 -29.26 2.56
CA GLU A 116 6.47 -30.24 1.65
C GLU A 116 6.84 -29.91 0.19
N GLY A 117 7.13 -30.95 -0.60
CA GLY A 117 7.50 -30.81 -2.01
C GLY A 117 8.90 -30.24 -2.23
N SER A 118 9.09 -29.57 -3.36
CA SER A 118 10.36 -28.95 -3.75
C SER A 118 10.13 -27.65 -4.53
N LEU A 119 10.95 -26.63 -4.29
CA LEU A 119 10.91 -25.39 -5.06
C LEU A 119 11.45 -25.64 -6.49
N PRO A 120 10.70 -25.29 -7.55
CA PRO A 120 11.19 -25.42 -8.91
C PRO A 120 12.44 -24.55 -9.13
N SER A 121 13.52 -25.15 -9.63
CA SER A 121 14.79 -24.45 -9.85
C SER A 121 14.74 -23.35 -10.91
N CYS A 122 13.71 -23.36 -11.77
CA CYS A 122 13.47 -22.34 -12.78
C CYS A 122 12.86 -21.05 -12.22
N LEU A 123 12.42 -21.02 -10.95
CA LEU A 123 11.94 -19.79 -10.31
C LEU A 123 13.13 -18.95 -9.85
N ASP A 124 13.21 -17.74 -10.38
CA ASP A 124 14.18 -16.73 -9.97
C ASP A 124 13.49 -15.36 -9.92
N GLY A 125 13.28 -14.85 -8.71
CA GLY A 125 12.53 -13.61 -8.51
C GLY A 125 12.04 -13.42 -7.09
N ALA A 126 11.10 -12.50 -6.90
CA ALA A 126 10.48 -12.24 -5.61
C ALA A 126 8.97 -12.09 -5.75
N TYR A 127 8.23 -12.80 -4.90
CA TYR A 127 6.85 -12.48 -4.61
C TYR A 127 6.83 -11.42 -3.50
N ILE A 128 6.07 -10.34 -3.70
CA ILE A 128 6.00 -9.23 -2.74
C ILE A 128 4.53 -8.85 -2.55
N ARG A 129 4.12 -8.75 -1.29
CA ARG A 129 2.79 -8.32 -0.89
C ARG A 129 2.90 -7.08 -0.02
N ASN A 130 2.04 -6.10 -0.29
CA ASN A 130 1.86 -4.92 0.56
C ASN A 130 0.59 -5.07 1.40
N GLY A 131 0.54 -4.39 2.53
CA GLY A 131 -0.67 -4.30 3.34
C GLY A 131 -0.51 -3.33 4.51
N PRO A 132 -1.64 -2.95 5.14
CA PRO A 132 -1.62 -2.11 6.32
C PRO A 132 -1.17 -2.91 7.56
N ASN A 133 -0.25 -2.34 8.30
CA ASN A 133 0.22 -2.86 9.59
C ASN A 133 0.53 -1.65 10.50
N PRO A 134 -0.20 -1.40 11.59
CA PRO A 134 0.12 -0.27 12.46
C PRO A 134 1.46 -0.49 13.20
N GLN A 135 2.37 0.49 13.13
CA GLN A 135 3.64 0.42 13.88
C GLN A 135 3.43 0.61 15.39
N ASN A 136 2.38 1.31 15.79
CA ASN A 136 2.02 1.55 17.19
C ASN A 136 0.57 1.11 17.38
N LEU A 137 0.26 0.46 18.50
CA LEU A 137 -1.13 0.13 18.79
C LEU A 137 -1.97 1.42 18.89
N PRO A 138 -3.11 1.50 18.19
CA PRO A 138 -3.92 2.70 18.17
C PRO A 138 -4.52 2.97 19.56
N ARG A 139 -4.46 4.23 19.98
CA ARG A 139 -5.06 4.71 21.24
C ARG A 139 -6.57 4.98 21.09
N GLY A 140 -6.99 5.22 19.85
CA GLY A 140 -8.34 5.63 19.47
C GLY A 140 -9.06 4.63 18.58
N PRO A 141 -10.11 5.08 17.89
CA PRO A 141 -10.66 4.37 16.75
C PRO A 141 -9.58 4.05 15.72
N TYR A 142 -9.72 2.94 15.01
CA TYR A 142 -8.76 2.49 14.02
C TYR A 142 -9.43 1.67 12.93
N HIS A 143 -9.25 2.07 11.67
CA HIS A 143 -9.73 1.36 10.50
C HIS A 143 -8.56 0.59 9.87
N LEU A 144 -8.84 -0.58 9.30
CA LEU A 144 -7.81 -1.45 8.70
C LEU A 144 -6.92 -0.70 7.69
N PHE A 145 -7.49 0.23 6.92
CA PHE A 145 -6.75 0.98 5.89
C PHE A 145 -5.83 2.08 6.44
N ASP A 146 -5.88 2.38 7.73
CA ASP A 146 -5.04 3.42 8.36
C ASP A 146 -3.65 2.92 8.81
N GLY A 147 -3.35 1.62 8.62
CA GLY A 147 -2.06 1.05 8.98
C GLY A 147 -0.90 1.47 8.10
N ASP A 148 0.29 1.57 8.67
CA ASP A 148 1.51 1.84 7.93
C ASP A 148 1.77 0.72 6.90
N GLY A 149 2.34 1.07 5.75
CA GLY A 149 2.63 0.08 4.71
C GLY A 149 3.71 -0.87 5.17
N MET A 150 3.42 -2.17 5.17
CA MET A 150 4.39 -3.22 5.43
C MET A 150 4.47 -4.19 4.26
N LEU A 151 5.68 -4.36 3.77
CA LEU A 151 6.00 -5.26 2.68
C LEU A 151 6.44 -6.60 3.25
N HIS A 152 5.87 -7.67 2.70
CA HIS A 152 6.32 -9.04 2.90
C HIS A 152 6.85 -9.56 1.58
N SER A 153 8.07 -10.10 1.57
CA SER A 153 8.67 -10.67 0.38
C SER A 153 9.12 -12.11 0.61
N ILE A 154 8.91 -12.96 -0.38
CA ILE A 154 9.58 -14.26 -0.53
C ILE A 154 10.42 -14.18 -1.80
N LYS A 155 11.74 -14.11 -1.63
CA LYS A 155 12.70 -14.17 -2.73
C LYS A 155 13.07 -15.63 -2.97
N ILE A 156 12.94 -16.10 -4.21
CA ILE A 156 13.32 -17.46 -4.62
C ILE A 156 14.45 -17.34 -5.64
N SER A 157 15.54 -18.06 -5.42
CA SER A 157 16.62 -18.17 -6.40
C SER A 157 17.36 -19.49 -6.21
N GLN A 158 17.61 -20.22 -7.30
CA GLN A 158 18.34 -21.49 -7.29
C GLN A 158 17.77 -22.54 -6.30
N GLY A 159 16.45 -22.60 -6.17
CA GLY A 159 15.77 -23.53 -5.25
C GLY A 159 15.88 -23.17 -3.77
N LYS A 160 16.39 -21.98 -3.43
CA LYS A 160 16.40 -21.43 -2.07
C LYS A 160 15.41 -20.29 -1.96
N ASP A 161 14.74 -20.17 -0.82
CA ASP A 161 13.83 -19.09 -0.52
C ASP A 161 14.22 -18.31 0.75
N THR A 162 14.01 -17.00 0.70
CA THR A 162 14.28 -16.07 1.80
C THR A 162 13.06 -15.20 2.02
N PHE A 163 12.51 -15.23 3.22
CA PHE A 163 11.43 -14.34 3.62
C PHE A 163 11.98 -13.10 4.31
N CYS A 164 11.39 -11.95 4.03
CA CYS A 164 11.68 -10.70 4.72
C CYS A 164 10.39 -9.88 4.89
N SER A 165 10.28 -9.16 6.00
CA SER A 165 9.25 -8.15 6.17
C SER A 165 9.82 -6.83 6.69
N ARG A 166 9.38 -5.73 6.07
CA ARG A 166 9.80 -4.35 6.40
C ARG A 166 8.65 -3.38 6.24
N PHE A 167 8.58 -2.40 7.14
CA PHE A 167 7.78 -1.21 6.92
C PHE A 167 8.37 -0.39 5.77
N VAL A 168 7.49 0.18 4.95
CA VAL A 168 7.85 1.27 4.06
C VAL A 168 8.15 2.48 4.94
N LYS A 169 9.37 3.00 4.85
CA LYS A 169 9.86 4.10 5.68
C LYS A 169 9.30 5.44 5.17
N THR A 170 7.98 5.60 5.29
CA THR A 170 7.27 6.84 4.93
C THR A 170 7.63 7.98 5.88
N TYR A 171 7.34 9.21 5.49
CA TYR A 171 7.53 10.35 6.41
C TYR A 171 6.71 10.17 7.69
N LYS A 172 5.43 9.75 7.57
CA LYS A 172 4.58 9.42 8.73
C LYS A 172 5.23 8.33 9.58
N TYR A 173 5.68 7.25 8.95
CA TYR A 173 6.29 6.14 9.68
C TYR A 173 7.48 6.62 10.52
N ASN A 174 8.43 7.33 9.92
CA ASN A 174 9.66 7.74 10.58
C ASN A 174 9.40 8.66 11.78
N ILE A 175 8.55 9.68 11.63
CA ILE A 175 8.29 10.63 12.73
C ILE A 175 7.55 9.96 13.91
N GLU A 176 6.63 9.06 13.63
CA GLU A 176 5.85 8.36 14.66
C GLU A 176 6.68 7.25 15.33
N ASN A 177 7.61 6.65 14.60
CA ASN A 177 8.60 5.73 15.15
C ASN A 177 9.56 6.44 16.10
N GLU A 178 10.08 7.61 15.71
CA GLU A 178 11.00 8.41 16.53
C GLU A 178 10.35 8.95 17.81
N THR A 179 9.06 9.29 17.74
CA THR A 179 8.31 9.85 18.87
C THR A 179 7.65 8.79 19.73
N GLY A 180 7.39 7.60 19.19
CA GLY A 180 6.80 6.45 19.89
C GLY A 180 5.28 6.53 20.03
N PHE A 181 4.61 7.42 19.31
CA PHE A 181 3.15 7.55 19.31
C PHE A 181 2.66 8.17 17.99
N GLN A 182 1.36 8.03 17.73
CA GLN A 182 0.72 8.58 16.54
C GLN A 182 0.64 10.12 16.61
N ILE A 183 1.03 10.79 15.52
CA ILE A 183 1.03 12.26 15.38
C ILE A 183 0.13 12.69 14.22
N ILE A 184 0.19 11.96 13.11
CA ILE A 184 -0.59 12.27 11.91
C ILE A 184 -1.95 11.55 12.03
N PRO A 185 -3.07 12.25 11.82
CA PRO A 185 -4.39 11.65 11.96
C PRO A 185 -4.64 10.56 10.91
N ASN A 186 -5.44 9.58 11.30
CA ASN A 186 -5.89 8.46 10.49
C ASN A 186 -7.17 8.83 9.73
N VAL A 187 -7.09 8.90 8.41
CA VAL A 187 -8.15 9.48 7.57
C VAL A 187 -9.48 8.71 7.67
N PHE A 188 -9.45 7.38 7.81
CA PHE A 188 -10.67 6.58 7.84
C PHE A 188 -11.28 6.44 9.23
N SER A 189 -10.47 6.48 10.29
CA SER A 189 -10.93 6.25 11.66
C SER A 189 -11.15 7.52 12.49
N ASP A 190 -10.37 8.57 12.29
CA ASP A 190 -10.40 9.76 13.16
C ASP A 190 -11.59 10.69 12.86
N PHE A 191 -12.15 10.66 11.65
CA PHE A 191 -13.19 11.60 11.22
C PHE A 191 -14.61 11.00 11.22
N ASN A 192 -14.88 10.07 12.15
CA ASN A 192 -16.16 9.34 12.26
C ASN A 192 -17.23 10.07 13.07
N GLY A 193 -17.47 11.35 12.76
CA GLY A 193 -18.51 12.16 13.40
C GLY A 193 -18.12 13.64 13.46
N LEU A 194 -19.09 14.53 13.59
CA LEU A 194 -18.83 15.98 13.53
C LEU A 194 -17.91 16.43 14.67
N LEU A 195 -18.23 16.07 15.92
CA LEU A 195 -17.46 16.49 17.09
C LEU A 195 -16.04 15.89 17.14
N PRO A 196 -15.83 14.56 16.92
CA PRO A 196 -14.50 14.00 16.72
C PRO A 196 -13.70 14.69 15.61
N SER A 197 -14.34 14.97 14.46
CA SER A 197 -13.66 15.60 13.32
C SER A 197 -13.17 17.01 13.65
N VAL A 198 -13.99 17.83 14.30
CA VAL A 198 -13.63 19.20 14.69
C VAL A 198 -12.51 19.19 15.74
N THR A 199 -12.63 18.35 16.76
CA THR A 199 -11.65 18.29 17.84
C THR A 199 -10.29 17.77 17.37
N ARG A 200 -10.25 16.68 16.61
CA ARG A 200 -9.01 16.15 16.02
C ARG A 200 -8.43 17.07 14.95
N GLY A 201 -9.27 17.77 14.19
CA GLY A 201 -8.83 18.82 13.27
C GLY A 201 -8.09 19.94 14.00
N ALA A 202 -8.63 20.41 15.13
CA ALA A 202 -7.99 21.42 15.97
C ALA A 202 -6.66 20.93 16.57
N ILE A 203 -6.61 19.70 17.11
CA ILE A 203 -5.37 19.12 17.64
C ILE A 203 -4.32 18.97 16.54
N THR A 204 -4.72 18.45 15.37
CA THR A 204 -3.83 18.30 14.20
C THR A 204 -3.24 19.64 13.78
N LEU A 205 -4.06 20.69 13.73
CA LEU A 205 -3.60 22.05 13.42
C LEU A 205 -2.63 22.58 14.50
N ALA A 206 -2.90 22.34 15.77
CA ALA A 206 -2.01 22.73 16.86
C ALA A 206 -0.65 22.01 16.77
N ARG A 207 -0.64 20.72 16.45
CA ARG A 207 0.58 19.93 16.21
C ARG A 207 1.38 20.45 15.01
N LEU A 208 0.70 20.85 13.95
CA LEU A 208 1.31 21.48 12.77
C LEU A 208 1.98 22.81 13.13
N ILE A 209 1.26 23.70 13.84
CA ILE A 209 1.79 25.00 14.29
C ILE A 209 2.97 24.82 15.24
N ALA A 210 2.93 23.79 16.10
CA ALA A 210 4.03 23.44 17.00
C ALA A 210 5.21 22.75 16.28
N GLY A 211 5.15 22.54 14.97
CA GLY A 211 6.23 21.97 14.17
C GLY A 211 6.46 20.47 14.39
N GLN A 212 5.48 19.73 14.91
CA GLN A 212 5.63 18.28 15.15
C GLN A 212 5.65 17.45 13.87
N PHE A 213 5.07 17.97 12.79
CA PHE A 213 5.18 17.38 11.47
C PHE A 213 4.96 18.44 10.39
N ASN A 214 5.43 18.17 9.17
CA ASN A 214 5.21 19.02 8.01
C ASN A 214 4.54 18.20 6.89
N PRO A 215 3.28 18.49 6.52
CA PRO A 215 2.55 17.74 5.50
C PRO A 215 3.18 17.83 4.09
N ALA A 216 4.03 18.83 3.82
CA ALA A 216 4.77 18.91 2.56
C ALA A 216 5.70 17.69 2.36
N ASN A 217 6.18 17.09 3.46
CA ASN A 217 7.03 15.91 3.44
C ASN A 217 6.25 14.60 3.20
N GLY A 218 4.91 14.65 3.24
CA GLY A 218 4.02 13.51 3.03
C GLY A 218 3.19 13.19 4.27
N ILE A 219 2.06 12.54 4.07
CA ILE A 219 1.17 12.05 5.15
C ILE A 219 0.71 10.61 4.88
N GLY A 220 1.23 9.96 3.84
CA GLY A 220 0.71 8.69 3.37
C GLY A 220 1.34 7.47 4.03
N LEU A 221 0.65 6.37 3.79
CA LEU A 221 0.93 5.07 4.40
C LEU A 221 1.70 4.13 3.46
N ALA A 222 1.61 4.35 2.14
CA ALA A 222 2.18 3.48 1.11
C ALA A 222 1.79 1.99 1.29
N ASN A 223 0.55 1.73 1.69
CA ASN A 223 0.07 0.42 2.19
C ASN A 223 -0.88 -0.31 1.22
N THR A 224 -1.16 0.25 0.06
CA THR A 224 -2.30 -0.18 -0.77
C THR A 224 -1.89 -1.20 -1.83
N SER A 225 -0.76 -0.98 -2.52
CA SER A 225 -0.34 -1.85 -3.62
C SER A 225 1.16 -1.71 -3.91
N LEU A 226 1.62 -2.50 -4.90
CA LEU A 226 2.96 -2.43 -5.49
C LEU A 226 2.84 -2.39 -7.01
N ALA A 227 3.72 -1.62 -7.67
CA ALA A 227 3.82 -1.61 -9.11
C ALA A 227 5.27 -1.43 -9.57
N LEU A 228 5.66 -2.17 -10.60
CA LEU A 228 6.96 -2.06 -11.26
C LEU A 228 6.79 -1.31 -12.57
N PHE A 229 7.36 -0.11 -12.67
CA PHE A 229 7.36 0.69 -13.90
C PHE A 229 8.47 1.74 -13.86
N GLY A 230 8.88 2.25 -15.03
CA GLY A 230 9.96 3.25 -15.10
C GLY A 230 11.27 2.77 -14.46
N GLY A 231 11.55 1.46 -14.55
CA GLY A 231 12.73 0.82 -13.95
C GLY A 231 12.74 0.73 -12.41
N LYS A 232 11.64 1.04 -11.71
CA LYS A 232 11.57 1.05 -10.25
C LYS A 232 10.33 0.33 -9.73
N LEU A 233 10.48 -0.33 -8.59
CA LEU A 233 9.37 -0.87 -7.83
C LEU A 233 8.87 0.20 -6.86
N PHE A 234 7.56 0.45 -6.85
CA PHE A 234 6.94 1.44 -6.01
C PHE A 234 5.92 0.81 -5.07
N ALA A 235 5.98 1.16 -3.78
CA ALA A 235 4.89 1.01 -2.83
C ALA A 235 3.97 2.23 -2.95
N LEU A 236 2.68 1.97 -3.14
CA LEU A 236 1.69 3.00 -3.48
C LEU A 236 0.63 3.13 -2.39
N GLY A 237 0.11 4.34 -2.25
CA GLY A 237 -1.03 4.67 -1.41
C GLY A 237 -1.68 5.96 -1.87
N GLU A 238 -3.00 6.03 -1.75
CA GLU A 238 -3.84 7.09 -2.35
C GLU A 238 -3.57 8.51 -1.80
N SER A 239 -2.99 8.58 -0.60
CA SER A 239 -2.81 9.82 0.17
C SER A 239 -1.46 10.51 -0.03
N ASP A 240 -0.51 9.92 -0.78
CA ASP A 240 0.83 10.47 -0.91
C ASP A 240 1.51 10.09 -2.24
N LEU A 241 2.70 10.64 -2.46
CA LEU A 241 3.60 10.25 -3.54
C LEU A 241 4.01 8.77 -3.39
N PRO A 242 4.34 8.10 -4.50
CA PRO A 242 4.84 6.73 -4.48
C PRO A 242 6.19 6.63 -3.76
N TYR A 243 6.42 5.54 -3.03
CA TYR A 243 7.71 5.27 -2.39
C TYR A 243 8.46 4.22 -3.18
N ALA A 244 9.63 4.59 -3.73
CA ALA A 244 10.50 3.65 -4.42
C ALA A 244 11.10 2.67 -3.39
N VAL A 245 11.04 1.38 -3.70
CA VAL A 245 11.57 0.29 -2.86
C VAL A 245 12.45 -0.63 -3.70
N LYS A 246 13.35 -1.36 -3.04
CA LYS A 246 14.25 -2.33 -3.67
C LYS A 246 14.35 -3.59 -2.83
N ILE A 247 14.41 -4.74 -3.49
CA ILE A 247 14.83 -6.01 -2.88
C ILE A 247 16.35 -6.13 -3.04
N ALA A 248 17.06 -6.28 -1.92
CA ALA A 248 18.50 -6.45 -1.88
C ALA A 248 18.93 -7.87 -2.29
N LEU A 249 20.24 -8.07 -2.43
CA LEU A 249 20.79 -9.36 -2.86
C LEU A 249 20.55 -10.46 -1.82
N ASP A 250 20.60 -10.12 -0.54
CA ASP A 250 20.27 -10.99 0.59
C ASP A 250 18.76 -11.18 0.83
N GLY A 251 17.91 -10.47 0.07
CA GLY A 251 16.45 -10.52 0.24
C GLY A 251 15.88 -9.42 1.15
N ASP A 252 16.70 -8.49 1.66
CA ASP A 252 16.16 -7.38 2.46
C ASP A 252 15.34 -6.40 1.60
N ILE A 253 14.40 -5.71 2.22
CA ILE A 253 13.52 -4.72 1.58
C ILE A 253 13.97 -3.32 2.01
N ILE A 254 14.42 -2.51 1.05
CA ILE A 254 14.95 -1.18 1.30
C ILE A 254 14.00 -0.14 0.73
N THR A 255 13.54 0.79 1.58
CA THR A 255 12.85 2.01 1.11
C THR A 255 13.90 3.02 0.63
N LEU A 256 13.81 3.42 -0.63
CA LEU A 256 14.79 4.29 -1.28
C LEU A 256 14.42 5.77 -1.17
N SER A 257 13.19 6.14 -1.57
CA SER A 257 12.79 7.55 -1.64
C SER A 257 11.28 7.72 -1.82
N ARG A 258 10.72 8.79 -1.25
CA ARG A 258 9.43 9.36 -1.69
C ARG A 258 9.63 10.02 -3.07
N HIS A 259 8.98 9.49 -4.11
CA HIS A 259 9.32 9.77 -5.50
C HIS A 259 8.35 10.76 -6.17
N ASN A 260 8.87 11.89 -6.65
CA ASN A 260 8.09 12.97 -7.27
C ASN A 260 8.31 13.12 -8.79
N PHE A 261 8.99 12.16 -9.44
CA PHE A 261 9.30 12.18 -10.87
C PHE A 261 9.97 13.50 -11.32
N ASN A 262 11.04 13.90 -10.63
CA ASN A 262 11.78 15.15 -10.87
C ASN A 262 10.88 16.39 -10.78
N GLY A 263 10.00 16.42 -9.79
CA GLY A 263 9.04 17.51 -9.56
C GLY A 263 7.82 17.50 -10.47
N LYS A 264 7.74 16.58 -11.46
CA LYS A 264 6.58 16.48 -12.37
C LYS A 264 5.33 15.89 -11.72
N LEU A 265 5.47 15.27 -10.54
CA LEU A 265 4.36 14.80 -9.71
C LEU A 265 4.36 15.57 -8.38
N VAL A 266 3.40 16.49 -8.26
CA VAL A 266 3.27 17.42 -7.12
C VAL A 266 2.38 16.90 -5.98
N LYS A 267 1.55 15.88 -6.24
CA LYS A 267 0.57 15.31 -5.29
C LYS A 267 0.50 13.79 -5.46
N SER A 268 -0.36 13.11 -4.70
CA SER A 268 -0.56 11.66 -4.81
C SER A 268 -0.97 11.20 -6.21
N MET A 269 -0.83 9.90 -6.43
CA MET A 269 -1.33 9.19 -7.60
C MET A 269 -2.14 7.97 -7.16
N THR A 270 -2.92 7.41 -8.08
CA THR A 270 -3.63 6.14 -7.85
C THR A 270 -2.69 5.06 -7.34
N ALA A 271 -3.19 4.23 -6.44
CA ALA A 271 -2.53 3.00 -6.05
C ALA A 271 -2.57 1.94 -7.17
N HIS A 272 -3.35 2.11 -8.23
CA HIS A 272 -3.54 1.04 -9.22
C HIS A 272 -3.17 1.48 -10.65
N PRO A 273 -1.91 1.93 -10.89
CA PRO A 273 -1.47 2.22 -12.24
C PRO A 273 -1.51 0.96 -13.10
N LYS A 274 -1.82 1.11 -14.38
CA LYS A 274 -1.87 -0.01 -15.33
C LYS A 274 -0.69 0.08 -16.29
N ILE A 275 0.13 -0.97 -16.31
CA ILE A 275 1.31 -1.06 -17.17
C ILE A 275 0.90 -1.72 -18.48
N ASP A 276 1.25 -1.11 -19.60
CA ASP A 276 1.06 -1.72 -20.91
C ASP A 276 2.17 -2.74 -21.21
N PRO A 277 1.86 -4.03 -21.41
CA PRO A 277 2.87 -5.05 -21.67
C PRO A 277 3.60 -4.86 -23.00
N GLU A 278 3.02 -4.16 -23.99
CA GLU A 278 3.68 -3.95 -25.28
C GLU A 278 4.73 -2.84 -25.21
N THR A 279 4.46 -1.78 -24.45
CA THR A 279 5.29 -0.56 -24.44
C THR A 279 6.03 -0.31 -23.13
N ASN A 280 5.65 -1.01 -22.06
CA ASN A 280 6.10 -0.79 -20.69
C ASN A 280 5.81 0.63 -20.15
N GLU A 281 4.85 1.34 -20.75
CA GLU A 281 4.32 2.59 -20.22
C GLU A 281 3.36 2.32 -19.06
N ALA A 282 3.50 3.07 -17.97
CA ALA A 282 2.52 3.06 -16.88
C ALA A 282 1.51 4.18 -17.06
N PHE A 283 0.23 3.81 -17.06
CA PHE A 283 -0.88 4.73 -17.12
C PHE A 283 -1.46 4.92 -15.72
N ALA A 284 -1.55 6.18 -15.29
CA ALA A 284 -1.95 6.54 -13.94
C ALA A 284 -2.82 7.79 -13.94
N TYR A 285 -3.39 8.10 -12.79
CA TYR A 285 -4.21 9.28 -12.59
C TYR A 285 -4.09 9.79 -11.16
N ARG A 286 -4.65 10.97 -10.92
CA ARG A 286 -4.87 11.55 -9.61
C ARG A 286 -6.28 12.10 -9.56
N TYR A 287 -6.91 12.00 -8.40
CA TYR A 287 -8.16 12.67 -8.11
C TYR A 287 -8.04 13.45 -6.81
N GLY A 288 -8.97 14.37 -6.58
CA GLY A 288 -8.94 15.18 -5.37
C GLY A 288 -10.21 16.00 -5.16
N PRO A 289 -10.26 16.76 -4.07
CA PRO A 289 -11.45 17.51 -3.68
C PRO A 289 -11.64 18.82 -4.46
N PHE A 290 -10.69 19.22 -5.30
CA PHE A 290 -10.71 20.47 -6.07
C PHE A 290 -10.57 20.24 -7.58
N PRO A 291 -11.20 21.07 -8.44
CA PRO A 291 -11.00 21.00 -9.89
C PRO A 291 -9.54 21.23 -10.33
N PRO A 292 -9.06 20.57 -11.40
CA PRO A 292 -9.69 19.41 -12.06
C PRO A 292 -9.75 18.21 -11.12
N PHE A 293 -10.95 17.64 -10.93
CA PHE A 293 -11.21 16.58 -9.95
C PHE A 293 -10.55 15.24 -10.32
N LEU A 294 -10.19 15.07 -11.60
CA LEU A 294 -9.48 13.91 -12.13
C LEU A 294 -8.47 14.39 -13.17
N THR A 295 -7.22 13.94 -13.04
CA THR A 295 -6.13 14.20 -13.99
C THR A 295 -5.45 12.89 -14.33
N TYR A 296 -5.18 12.69 -15.61
CA TYR A 296 -4.52 11.49 -16.13
C TYR A 296 -3.10 11.82 -16.56
N PHE A 297 -2.19 10.86 -16.47
CA PHE A 297 -0.83 10.99 -17.00
C PHE A 297 -0.23 9.61 -17.29
N ARG A 298 0.86 9.59 -18.06
CA ARG A 298 1.66 8.39 -18.27
C ARG A 298 3.08 8.58 -17.75
N VAL A 299 3.72 7.47 -17.42
CA VAL A 299 5.15 7.37 -17.13
C VAL A 299 5.74 6.41 -18.15
N ASP A 300 6.74 6.86 -18.90
CA ASP A 300 7.39 6.06 -19.91
C ASP A 300 8.31 4.98 -19.28
N PRO A 301 8.88 4.05 -20.09
CA PRO A 301 9.76 3.00 -19.58
C PRO A 301 11.03 3.51 -18.89
N ASN A 302 11.45 4.74 -19.18
CA ASN A 302 12.61 5.40 -18.59
C ASN A 302 12.26 6.13 -17.28
N GLY A 303 10.99 6.10 -16.86
CA GLY A 303 10.52 6.77 -15.65
C GLY A 303 10.21 8.25 -15.86
N ILE A 304 10.08 8.72 -17.10
CA ILE A 304 9.73 10.11 -17.40
C ILE A 304 8.21 10.25 -17.41
N LYS A 305 7.69 11.05 -16.48
CA LYS A 305 6.28 11.42 -16.42
C LYS A 305 5.93 12.47 -17.49
N THR A 306 4.78 12.32 -18.14
CA THR A 306 4.22 13.32 -19.06
C THR A 306 3.49 14.45 -18.35
N ALA A 307 3.07 15.45 -19.13
CA ALA A 307 2.09 16.42 -18.69
C ALA A 307 0.79 15.75 -18.21
N ASP A 308 0.11 16.44 -17.29
CA ASP A 308 -1.20 16.01 -16.79
C ASP A 308 -2.28 16.39 -17.80
N VAL A 309 -3.17 15.45 -18.12
CA VAL A 309 -4.35 15.65 -18.94
C VAL A 309 -5.58 15.75 -18.03
N PRO A 310 -6.19 16.93 -17.85
CA PRO A 310 -7.36 17.08 -17.00
C PRO A 310 -8.62 16.47 -17.62
N ILE A 311 -9.42 15.76 -16.81
CA ILE A 311 -10.69 15.16 -17.24
C ILE A 311 -11.85 16.00 -16.71
N PHE A 312 -12.27 16.99 -17.49
CA PHE A 312 -13.30 17.96 -17.09
C PHE A 312 -14.74 17.41 -17.12
N SER A 313 -14.97 16.19 -17.63
CA SER A 313 -16.28 15.55 -17.60
C SER A 313 -16.69 15.14 -16.18
N ILE A 314 -15.73 14.97 -15.26
CA ILE A 314 -16.01 14.77 -13.84
C ILE A 314 -16.32 16.12 -13.20
N LYS A 315 -17.56 16.30 -12.73
CA LYS A 315 -18.07 17.59 -12.22
C LYS A 315 -18.09 17.72 -10.69
N ARG A 316 -17.76 16.66 -9.96
CA ARG A 316 -17.75 16.64 -8.50
C ARG A 316 -16.62 15.78 -7.96
N PRO A 317 -16.13 16.04 -6.74
CA PRO A 317 -15.22 15.14 -6.05
C PRO A 317 -15.78 13.73 -6.01
N THR A 318 -15.03 12.77 -6.54
CA THR A 318 -15.41 11.36 -6.60
C THR A 318 -14.18 10.54 -6.24
N LEU A 319 -14.37 9.52 -5.40
CA LEU A 319 -13.30 8.57 -5.08
C LEU A 319 -13.11 7.63 -6.27
N PHE A 320 -11.92 7.65 -6.88
CA PHE A 320 -11.54 6.76 -7.97
C PHE A 320 -10.49 5.79 -7.47
N HIS A 321 -10.91 4.69 -6.85
CA HIS A 321 -9.95 3.73 -6.29
C HIS A 321 -9.14 3.03 -7.37
N ASP A 322 -9.83 2.42 -8.34
CA ASP A 322 -9.20 1.66 -9.42
C ASP A 322 -9.74 2.11 -10.78
N ILE A 323 -9.02 1.76 -11.84
CA ILE A 323 -9.36 1.99 -13.23
C ILE A 323 -9.10 0.73 -14.05
N ALA A 324 -9.95 0.45 -15.03
CA ALA A 324 -9.61 -0.51 -16.08
C ALA A 324 -8.97 0.23 -17.25
N ASN A 325 -7.88 -0.32 -17.81
CA ASN A 325 -7.26 0.23 -19.01
C ASN A 325 -7.48 -0.72 -20.20
N HIS A 326 -8.05 -0.20 -21.28
CA HIS A 326 -8.30 -0.94 -22.52
C HIS A 326 -7.47 -0.36 -23.66
N LYS A 327 -7.07 -1.18 -24.65
CA LYS A 327 -6.19 -0.75 -25.76
C LYS A 327 -6.63 0.57 -26.41
N LYS A 328 -7.91 0.68 -26.76
CA LYS A 328 -8.51 1.91 -27.32
C LYS A 328 -8.36 3.15 -26.43
N ILE A 329 -8.44 3.00 -25.10
CA ILE A 329 -8.29 4.12 -24.15
C ILE A 329 -6.83 4.59 -24.15
N ARG A 330 -5.87 3.65 -24.13
CA ARG A 330 -4.43 3.97 -24.24
C ARG A 330 -4.11 4.72 -25.52
N ASP A 331 -4.68 4.26 -26.64
CA ASP A 331 -4.44 4.87 -27.95
C ASP A 331 -4.98 6.32 -27.98
N ILE A 332 -6.16 6.60 -27.43
CA ILE A 332 -6.70 7.98 -27.31
C ILE A 332 -5.74 8.87 -26.52
N PHE A 333 -5.23 8.39 -25.38
CA PHE A 333 -4.31 9.16 -24.54
C PHE A 333 -2.90 9.33 -25.15
N ARG A 334 -2.49 8.44 -26.05
CA ARG A 334 -1.26 8.62 -26.83
C ARG A 334 -1.41 9.70 -27.90
N HIS A 335 -2.54 9.75 -28.59
CA HIS A 335 -2.77 10.73 -29.66
C HIS A 335 -2.98 12.14 -29.11
N THR A 336 -3.61 12.29 -27.94
CA THR A 336 -3.82 13.59 -27.30
C THR A 336 -2.53 14.27 -26.82
N ASN A 337 -1.47 13.51 -26.51
CA ASN A 337 -0.16 14.06 -26.12
C ASN A 337 0.80 14.36 -27.29
N ARG A 338 0.46 14.01 -28.54
CA ARG A 338 1.30 14.32 -29.73
C ARG A 338 1.00 15.68 -30.35
N ASN A 339 -0.01 16.38 -29.86
CA ASN A 339 -0.47 17.65 -30.42
C ASN A 339 0.00 18.88 -29.63
N GLU A 340 1.03 18.77 -28.78
CA GLU A 340 1.73 19.95 -28.27
C GLU A 340 2.71 20.45 -29.35
N PRO A 341 2.65 21.73 -29.76
CA PRO A 341 3.60 22.28 -30.73
C PRO A 341 5.00 22.38 -30.09
N ASP A 342 6.01 21.98 -30.86
CA ASP A 342 7.45 22.09 -30.54
C ASP A 342 7.89 23.53 -30.21
#